data_AF-A0A1V5V6I5-F1
#
_entry.id   AF-A0A1V5V6I5-F1
#
_cell.length_a   1.000
_cell.length_b   1.000
_cell.length_c   1.000
_cell.angle_alpha   90.00
_cell.angle_beta   90.00
_cell.angle_gamma   90.00
#
_symmetry.space_group_name_H-M   'P 1'
#
loop_
_entity.id
_entity.type
_entity.pdbx_description
1 polymer ?
#
loop_
_entity_poly.entity_id
_entity_poly.type
_entity_poly.pdbx_seq_one_letter_code
_entity_poly.pdbx_strand_id
1 'polypeptide(L)'
;MSVKSLAVIPARFASTRFPGKVLAPLGGKPIIRHVWERAVRSRADEVVVAVDDPKVFDAVRAFGGNAVMTAKNHPTGSDRIWEVAAKSDAEAIINIQGDEPFVKPEVIDSLIDAISAKDAPEMATVAVPCPRAEFENNPNIVKAVFSADFDALYFSRSMIPFLRTGGARLSASSPCRKGVWSSASVWSSCGLWRTECALK
;
A
#
# COMPACT_ATOMS: atom_id res chain seq x y z
N MET A 1 -1.67 -24.55 -0.59
CA MET A 1 -0.29 -24.20 -0.25
C MET A 1 -0.31 -22.74 0.19
N SER A 2 0.48 -22.36 1.21
CA SER A 2 0.56 -20.96 1.63
C SER A 2 1.38 -20.20 0.59
N VAL A 3 0.86 -19.10 0.06
CA VAL A 3 1.55 -18.24 -0.91
C VAL A 3 2.72 -17.56 -0.21
N LYS A 4 3.94 -17.67 -0.75
CA LYS A 4 5.10 -17.00 -0.16
C LYS A 4 5.00 -15.48 -0.37
N SER A 5 5.03 -14.72 0.72
CA SER A 5 4.75 -13.29 0.74
C SER A 5 5.97 -12.43 1.13
N LEU A 6 6.21 -11.37 0.36
CA LEU A 6 7.25 -10.36 0.62
C LEU A 6 6.61 -8.99 0.84
N ALA A 7 6.67 -8.47 2.05
CA ALA A 7 6.29 -7.10 2.33
C ALA A 7 7.43 -6.12 2.05
N VAL A 8 7.19 -5.17 1.16
CA VAL A 8 8.15 -4.15 0.77
C VAL A 8 7.66 -2.79 1.23
N ILE A 9 8.51 -2.10 2.00
CA ILE A 9 8.27 -0.73 2.49
C ILE A 9 9.13 0.22 1.65
N PRO A 10 8.59 0.89 0.61
CA PRO A 10 9.34 1.91 -0.12
C PRO A 10 9.59 3.13 0.77
N ALA A 11 10.85 3.51 0.92
CA ALA A 11 11.26 4.66 1.73
C ALA A 11 12.21 5.56 0.94
N ARG A 12 11.66 6.65 0.41
CA ARG A 12 12.42 7.70 -0.28
C ARG A 12 12.83 8.78 0.70
N PHE A 13 14.08 9.22 0.62
CA PHE A 13 14.52 10.39 1.37
C PHE A 13 13.99 11.69 0.76
N ALA A 14 14.03 11.79 -0.57
CA ALA A 14 13.61 12.97 -1.32
C ALA A 14 12.08 12.99 -1.52
N SER A 15 11.36 13.56 -0.56
CA SER A 15 9.94 13.92 -0.70
C SER A 15 9.82 15.41 -0.96
N THR A 16 9.08 15.79 -2.02
CA THR A 16 8.88 17.19 -2.41
C THR A 16 8.04 17.97 -1.40
N ARG A 17 7.08 17.31 -0.75
CA ARG A 17 6.14 17.94 0.20
C ARG A 17 6.66 17.92 1.64
N PHE A 18 7.48 16.94 2.00
CA PHE A 18 8.07 16.82 3.33
C PHE A 18 9.43 16.11 3.26
N PRO A 19 10.53 16.84 2.99
CA PRO A 19 11.87 16.26 2.87
C PRO A 19 12.27 15.49 4.13
N GLY A 20 12.82 14.28 3.96
CA GLY A 20 13.24 13.46 5.10
C GLY A 20 12.10 12.89 5.94
N LYS A 21 10.84 12.92 5.47
CA LYS A 21 9.65 12.41 6.18
C LYS A 21 9.87 11.05 6.84
N VAL A 22 10.47 10.10 6.11
CA VAL A 22 10.69 8.73 6.60
C VAL A 22 11.59 8.68 7.85
N LEU A 23 12.49 9.65 8.02
CA LEU A 23 13.37 9.77 9.19
C LEU A 23 12.83 10.74 10.26
N ALA A 24 11.73 11.45 9.99
CA ALA A 24 11.16 12.38 10.94
C ALA A 24 10.78 11.66 12.24
N PRO A 25 11.04 12.26 13.42
CA PRO A 25 10.73 11.63 14.69
C PRO A 25 9.22 11.66 14.95
N LEU A 26 8.68 10.51 15.35
CA LEU A 26 7.32 10.32 15.85
C LEU A 26 7.42 9.57 17.17
N GLY A 27 7.12 10.22 18.29
CA GLY A 27 7.24 9.59 19.62
C GLY A 27 8.64 9.03 19.92
N GLY A 28 9.71 9.74 19.50
CA GLY A 28 11.10 9.35 19.75
C GLY A 28 11.69 8.30 18.79
N LYS A 29 10.92 7.81 17.81
CA LYS A 29 11.40 6.88 16.76
C LYS A 29 11.15 7.46 15.36
N PRO A 30 12.00 7.17 14.36
CA PRO A 30 11.72 7.53 12.97
C PRO A 30 10.39 6.95 12.48
N ILE A 31 9.66 7.67 11.61
CA ILE A 31 8.41 7.16 10.99
C ILE A 31 8.62 5.78 10.37
N ILE A 32 9.72 5.57 9.63
CA ILE A 32 9.99 4.29 8.97
C ILE A 32 10.13 3.13 9.96
N ARG A 33 10.63 3.38 11.17
CA ARG A 33 10.74 2.37 12.22
C ARG A 33 9.36 1.92 12.69
N HIS A 34 8.40 2.85 12.83
CA HIS A 34 7.03 2.50 13.21
C HIS A 34 6.34 1.61 12.17
N VAL A 35 6.55 1.90 10.88
CA VAL A 35 6.01 1.10 9.78
C VAL A 35 6.64 -0.29 9.78
N TRP A 36 7.97 -0.37 9.87
CA TRP A 36 8.70 -1.64 9.93
C TRP A 36 8.29 -2.50 11.14
N GLU A 37 8.23 -1.92 12.35
CA GLU A 37 7.82 -2.64 13.57
C GLU A 37 6.40 -3.23 13.46
N ARG A 38 5.52 -2.62 12.66
CA ARG A 38 4.17 -3.12 12.40
C ARG A 38 4.16 -4.19 11.31
N ALA A 39 4.92 -3.98 10.24
CA ALA A 39 5.03 -4.95 9.15
C ALA A 39 5.58 -6.30 9.63
N VAL A 40 6.64 -6.30 10.45
CA VAL A 40 7.22 -7.55 10.99
C VAL A 40 6.33 -8.28 12.00
N ARG A 41 5.25 -7.64 12.47
CA ARG A 41 4.23 -8.26 13.33
C ARG A 41 3.08 -8.88 12.55
N SER A 42 3.04 -8.68 11.23
CA SER A 42 2.09 -9.37 10.35
C SER A 42 2.56 -10.80 10.06
N ARG A 43 1.77 -11.55 9.31
CA ARG A 43 2.09 -12.89 8.80
C ARG A 43 2.91 -12.87 7.50
N ALA A 44 3.43 -11.71 7.08
CA ALA A 44 4.33 -11.65 5.93
C ALA A 44 5.59 -12.50 6.18
N ASP A 45 5.97 -13.33 5.22
CA ASP A 45 7.13 -14.24 5.37
C ASP A 45 8.45 -13.46 5.42
N GLU A 46 8.53 -12.38 4.64
CA GLU A 46 9.67 -11.47 4.64
C GLU A 46 9.22 -10.01 4.65
N VAL A 47 9.99 -9.14 5.34
CA VAL A 47 9.80 -7.69 5.34
C VAL A 47 11.09 -6.99 4.95
N VAL A 48 11.04 -6.19 3.88
CA VAL A 48 12.17 -5.43 3.35
C VAL A 48 11.83 -3.94 3.27
N VAL A 49 12.77 -3.08 3.66
CA VAL A 49 12.69 -1.63 3.43
C VAL A 49 13.51 -1.27 2.19
N ALA A 50 12.85 -0.80 1.14
CA ALA A 50 13.48 -0.41 -0.11
C ALA A 50 13.87 1.08 -0.09
N VAL A 51 15.16 1.37 -0.03
CA VAL A 51 15.71 2.72 0.23
C VAL A 51 16.55 3.23 -0.94
N ASP A 52 16.64 4.55 -1.13
CA ASP A 52 17.49 5.20 -2.15
C ASP A 52 18.65 6.01 -1.56
N ASP A 53 18.63 6.23 -0.24
CA ASP A 53 19.58 7.09 0.43
C ASP A 53 20.31 6.31 1.55
N PRO A 54 21.65 6.39 1.61
CA PRO A 54 22.44 5.75 2.65
C PRO A 54 22.00 6.10 4.07
N LYS A 55 21.52 7.34 4.33
CA LYS A 55 21.05 7.72 5.67
C LYS A 55 19.84 6.91 6.11
N VAL A 56 18.93 6.61 5.18
CA VAL A 56 17.75 5.79 5.47
C VAL A 56 18.15 4.34 5.61
N PHE A 57 19.07 3.85 4.76
CA PHE A 57 19.64 2.52 4.88
C PHE A 57 20.26 2.27 6.26
N ASP A 58 21.15 3.15 6.69
CA ASP A 58 21.86 3.06 7.98
C ASP A 58 20.87 3.14 9.16
N ALA A 59 19.89 4.04 9.07
CA ALA A 59 18.85 4.15 10.09
C ALA A 59 18.05 2.85 10.25
N VAL A 60 17.67 2.21 9.12
CA VAL A 60 16.93 0.94 9.13
C VAL A 60 17.77 -0.19 9.71
N ARG A 61 19.03 -0.30 9.30
CA ARG A 61 19.96 -1.30 9.83
C ARG A 61 20.20 -1.13 11.33
N ALA A 62 20.30 0.12 11.81
CA ALA A 62 20.53 0.42 13.22
C ALA A 62 19.42 -0.08 14.16
N PHE A 63 18.18 -0.22 13.69
CA PHE A 63 17.09 -0.82 14.48
C PHE A 63 16.81 -2.29 14.13
N GLY A 64 17.68 -2.94 13.36
CA GLY A 64 17.59 -4.36 13.02
C GLY A 64 16.72 -4.68 11.81
N GLY A 65 16.30 -3.68 11.04
CA GLY A 65 15.50 -3.90 9.83
C GLY A 65 16.33 -4.40 8.65
N ASN A 66 15.70 -5.18 7.76
CA ASN A 66 16.29 -5.54 6.48
C ASN A 66 16.10 -4.38 5.48
N ALA A 67 17.19 -3.72 5.10
CA ALA A 67 17.19 -2.63 4.13
C ALA A 67 17.88 -3.05 2.83
N VAL A 68 17.29 -2.68 1.69
CA VAL A 68 17.85 -2.90 0.35
C VAL A 68 17.97 -1.57 -0.37
N MET A 69 19.17 -1.28 -0.88
CA MET A 69 19.40 -0.13 -1.75
C MET A 69 18.74 -0.37 -3.11
N THR A 70 18.04 0.64 -3.59
CA THR A 70 17.35 0.68 -4.89
C THR A 70 17.79 1.90 -5.67
N ALA A 71 17.52 1.92 -6.99
CA ALA A 71 17.87 3.04 -7.84
C ALA A 71 17.22 4.35 -7.37
N LYS A 72 18.00 5.43 -7.34
CA LYS A 72 17.52 6.76 -6.91
C LYS A 72 16.42 7.34 -7.81
N ASN A 73 16.46 7.00 -9.10
CA ASN A 73 15.68 7.67 -10.14
C ASN A 73 14.36 6.97 -10.50
N HIS A 74 13.85 6.10 -9.63
CA HIS A 74 12.53 5.50 -9.83
C HIS A 74 11.45 6.59 -9.87
N PRO A 75 10.55 6.64 -10.88
CA PRO A 75 9.50 7.64 -10.91
C PRO A 75 8.46 7.39 -9.81
N THR A 76 8.09 6.13 -9.55
CA THR A 76 7.02 5.79 -8.59
C THR A 76 7.47 4.83 -7.47
N GLY A 77 6.69 4.80 -6.37
CA GLY A 77 6.91 3.82 -5.31
C GLY A 77 6.85 2.38 -5.82
N SER A 78 5.96 2.09 -6.77
CA SER A 78 5.81 0.76 -7.36
C SER A 78 7.05 0.30 -8.14
N ASP A 79 7.69 1.17 -8.92
CA ASP A 79 8.90 0.80 -9.68
C ASP A 79 10.04 0.35 -8.76
N ARG A 80 10.13 0.98 -7.59
CA ARG A 80 11.10 0.62 -6.55
C ARG A 80 10.81 -0.73 -5.93
N ILE A 81 9.54 -1.00 -5.67
CA ILE A 81 9.10 -2.28 -5.14
C ILE A 81 9.40 -3.37 -6.15
N TRP A 82 9.16 -3.09 -7.43
CA TRP A 82 9.49 -4.00 -8.51
C TRP A 82 10.98 -4.37 -8.55
N GLU A 83 11.89 -3.41 -8.36
CA GLU A 83 13.34 -3.71 -8.31
C GLU A 83 13.70 -4.73 -7.21
N VAL A 84 13.02 -4.66 -6.06
CA VAL A 84 13.22 -5.61 -4.95
C VAL A 84 12.53 -6.93 -5.26
N ALA A 85 11.28 -6.88 -5.70
CA ALA A 85 10.46 -8.06 -6.00
C ALA A 85 11.06 -8.93 -7.11
N ALA A 86 11.64 -8.31 -8.15
CA ALA A 86 12.27 -9.03 -9.27
C ALA A 86 13.49 -9.88 -8.86
N LYS A 87 14.00 -9.70 -7.63
CA LYS A 87 15.11 -10.48 -7.06
C LYS A 87 14.65 -11.48 -6.00
N SER A 88 13.34 -11.58 -5.77
CA SER A 88 12.72 -12.46 -4.78
C SER A 88 12.04 -13.64 -5.49
N ASP A 89 11.89 -14.74 -4.75
CA ASP A 89 11.06 -15.90 -5.11
C ASP A 89 9.65 -15.83 -4.49
N ALA A 90 9.26 -14.68 -3.93
CA ALA A 90 7.93 -14.45 -3.40
C ALA A 90 6.87 -14.43 -4.50
N GLU A 91 5.73 -15.08 -4.22
CA GLU A 91 4.58 -15.16 -5.09
C GLU A 91 3.65 -13.95 -4.90
N ALA A 92 3.63 -13.36 -3.69
CA ALA A 92 2.86 -12.17 -3.36
C ALA A 92 3.76 -11.04 -2.81
N ILE A 93 3.62 -9.82 -3.34
CA ILE A 93 4.36 -8.63 -2.88
C ILE A 93 3.41 -7.65 -2.20
N ILE A 94 3.64 -7.36 -0.93
CA ILE A 94 2.79 -6.45 -0.16
C ILE A 94 3.46 -5.08 -0.13
N ASN A 95 2.83 -4.07 -0.72
CA ASN A 95 3.35 -2.71 -0.71
C ASN A 95 2.82 -1.95 0.51
N ILE A 96 3.68 -1.74 1.50
CA ILE A 96 3.34 -0.98 2.71
C ILE A 96 3.96 0.40 2.60
N GLN A 97 3.14 1.44 2.46
CA GLN A 97 3.67 2.80 2.31
C GLN A 97 4.53 3.19 3.52
N GLY A 98 5.76 3.67 3.26
CA GLY A 98 6.73 4.05 4.29
C GLY A 98 6.33 5.25 5.15
N ASP A 99 5.17 5.84 4.87
CA ASP A 99 4.61 6.98 5.60
C ASP A 99 3.27 6.69 6.29
N GLU A 100 2.92 5.41 6.46
CA GLU A 100 1.77 4.93 7.22
C GLU A 100 2.18 4.33 8.59
N PRO A 101 2.68 5.14 9.55
CA PRO A 101 3.21 4.64 10.82
C PRO A 101 2.15 3.98 11.71
N PHE A 102 0.87 4.04 11.34
CA PHE A 102 -0.24 3.45 12.09
C PHE A 102 -0.88 2.26 11.37
N VAL A 103 -0.26 1.74 10.30
CA VAL A 103 -0.74 0.55 9.61
C VAL A 103 -0.90 -0.61 10.59
N LYS A 104 -2.08 -1.22 10.60
CA LYS A 104 -2.38 -2.32 11.51
C LYS A 104 -1.84 -3.62 10.90
N PRO A 105 -1.14 -4.49 11.66
CA PRO A 105 -0.70 -5.79 11.14
C PRO A 105 -1.86 -6.60 10.54
N GLU A 106 -3.06 -6.48 11.11
CA GLU A 106 -4.26 -7.18 10.66
C GLU A 106 -4.70 -6.72 9.25
N VAL A 107 -4.36 -5.49 8.84
CA VAL A 107 -4.62 -4.99 7.48
C VAL A 107 -3.70 -5.70 6.49
N ILE A 108 -2.43 -5.87 6.84
CA ILE A 108 -1.45 -6.60 6.02
C ILE A 108 -1.89 -8.08 5.92
N ASP A 109 -2.29 -8.67 7.04
CA ASP A 109 -2.79 -10.05 7.09
C ASP A 109 -4.02 -10.25 6.21
N SER A 110 -4.95 -9.29 6.19
CA SER A 110 -6.14 -9.37 5.34
C SER A 110 -5.81 -9.36 3.86
N LEU A 111 -4.71 -8.70 3.47
CA LEU A 111 -4.24 -8.71 2.08
C LEU A 111 -3.58 -10.03 1.72
N ILE A 112 -2.83 -10.63 2.65
CA ILE A 112 -2.27 -11.98 2.50
C ILE A 112 -3.41 -12.99 2.31
N ASP A 113 -4.47 -12.89 3.11
CA ASP A 113 -5.63 -13.77 2.96
C ASP A 113 -6.33 -13.59 1.61
N ALA A 114 -6.50 -12.34 1.16
CA ALA A 114 -7.14 -12.04 -0.11
C ALA A 114 -6.36 -12.61 -1.30
N ILE A 115 -5.03 -12.47 -1.30
CA ILE A 115 -4.17 -12.94 -2.40
C ILE A 115 -3.93 -14.45 -2.35
N SER A 116 -4.13 -15.09 -1.19
CA SER A 116 -3.99 -16.54 -1.01
C SER A 116 -5.28 -17.31 -1.30
N ALA A 117 -6.38 -16.61 -1.60
CA ALA A 117 -7.66 -17.23 -1.89
C ALA A 117 -7.63 -18.04 -3.20
N LYS A 118 -8.52 -19.03 -3.32
CA LYS A 118 -8.61 -19.86 -4.53
C LYS A 118 -8.90 -19.05 -5.79
N ASP A 119 -9.78 -18.05 -5.66
CA ASP A 119 -10.19 -17.13 -6.72
C ASP A 119 -9.56 -15.75 -6.47
N ALA A 120 -8.29 -15.73 -6.07
CA ALA A 120 -7.57 -14.50 -5.72
C ALA A 120 -7.49 -13.54 -6.91
N PRO A 121 -7.66 -12.22 -6.68
CA PRO A 121 -7.41 -11.22 -7.70
C PRO A 121 -5.90 -11.09 -7.96
N GLU A 122 -5.51 -10.56 -9.12
CA GLU A 122 -4.08 -10.26 -9.39
C GLU A 122 -3.54 -9.13 -8.48
N MET A 123 -4.42 -8.25 -8.02
CA MET A 123 -4.10 -7.10 -7.18
C MET A 123 -5.22 -6.86 -6.17
N ALA A 124 -4.84 -6.61 -4.91
CA ALA A 124 -5.76 -6.25 -3.85
C ALA A 124 -5.33 -4.94 -3.19
N THR A 125 -6.30 -4.18 -2.69
CA THR A 125 -6.02 -3.01 -1.85
C THR A 125 -7.02 -2.97 -0.70
N VAL A 126 -6.53 -2.61 0.49
CA VAL A 126 -7.43 -2.30 1.62
C VAL A 126 -7.72 -0.84 1.58
N ALA A 127 -8.91 -0.49 2.00
CA ALA A 127 -9.21 0.89 2.18
C ALA A 127 -10.09 1.05 3.46
N VAL A 128 -10.42 2.25 3.94
CA VAL A 128 -11.18 2.40 5.20
C VAL A 128 -12.36 3.39 5.14
N PRO A 129 -13.52 3.04 5.72
CA PRO A 129 -14.66 3.94 5.87
C PRO A 129 -14.25 5.25 6.54
N CYS A 130 -14.54 6.38 5.89
CA CYS A 130 -14.29 7.71 6.43
C CYS A 130 -15.58 8.55 6.37
N PRO A 131 -15.94 9.33 7.40
CA PRO A 131 -17.03 10.30 7.32
C PRO A 131 -16.79 11.32 6.20
N ARG A 132 -17.84 11.66 5.43
CA ARG A 132 -17.72 12.58 4.29
C ARG A 132 -17.08 13.92 4.66
N ALA A 133 -17.46 14.48 5.81
CA ALA A 133 -16.94 15.75 6.31
C ALA A 133 -15.40 15.76 6.48
N GLU A 134 -14.77 14.59 6.67
CA GLU A 134 -13.32 14.48 6.85
C GLU A 134 -12.55 14.48 5.51
N PHE A 135 -13.20 14.14 4.39
CA PHE A 135 -12.52 14.02 3.09
C PHE A 135 -13.06 14.91 1.97
N GLU A 136 -14.25 15.51 2.13
CA GLU A 136 -14.95 16.20 1.04
C GLU A 136 -14.14 17.34 0.40
N ASN A 137 -13.35 18.05 1.20
CA ASN A 137 -12.50 19.17 0.76
C ASN A 137 -11.01 18.84 0.82
N ASN A 138 -10.64 17.56 0.97
CA ASN A 138 -9.25 17.15 1.11
C ASN A 138 -8.77 16.34 -0.12
N PRO A 139 -8.04 16.97 -1.06
CA PRO A 139 -7.52 16.28 -2.25
C PRO A 139 -6.33 15.35 -1.95
N ASN A 140 -5.81 15.37 -0.71
CA ASN A 140 -4.78 14.42 -0.28
C ASN A 140 -5.37 13.06 0.09
N ILE A 141 -6.67 12.99 0.38
CA ILE A 141 -7.39 11.74 0.61
C ILE A 141 -7.90 11.24 -0.74
N VAL A 142 -7.39 10.09 -1.18
CA VAL A 142 -7.89 9.38 -2.36
C VAL A 142 -9.17 8.67 -2.00
N LYS A 143 -10.21 8.88 -2.79
CA LYS A 143 -11.51 8.22 -2.67
C LYS A 143 -11.54 7.03 -3.63
N ALA A 144 -12.15 5.94 -3.20
CA ALA A 144 -12.37 4.75 -4.02
C ALA A 144 -13.87 4.42 -4.09
N VAL A 145 -14.33 4.00 -5.27
CA VAL A 145 -15.69 3.51 -5.52
C VAL A 145 -15.60 2.06 -5.96
N PHE A 146 -16.54 1.24 -5.47
CA PHE A 146 -16.51 -0.21 -5.60
C PHE A 146 -17.79 -0.75 -6.24
N SER A 147 -17.70 -1.92 -6.88
CA SER A 147 -18.83 -2.72 -7.32
C SER A 147 -19.56 -3.34 -6.12
N ALA A 148 -20.67 -4.04 -6.37
CA ALA A 148 -21.36 -4.81 -5.33
C ALA A 148 -20.51 -5.96 -4.77
N ASP A 149 -19.58 -6.46 -5.58
CA ASP A 149 -18.65 -7.55 -5.24
C ASP A 149 -17.32 -7.04 -4.68
N PHE A 150 -17.21 -5.74 -4.38
CA PHE A 150 -16.02 -5.06 -3.85
C PHE A 150 -14.82 -4.95 -4.80
N ASP A 151 -15.05 -5.12 -6.11
CA ASP A 151 -14.04 -4.73 -7.10
C ASP A 151 -13.93 -3.21 -7.15
N ALA A 152 -12.70 -2.70 -7.16
CA ALA A 152 -12.47 -1.27 -7.30
C ALA A 152 -12.84 -0.81 -8.72
N LEU A 153 -13.87 0.04 -8.84
CA LEU A 153 -14.29 0.62 -10.11
C LEU A 153 -13.40 1.82 -10.47
N TYR A 154 -13.08 2.67 -9.49
CA TYR A 154 -12.33 3.88 -9.73
C TYR A 154 -11.70 4.47 -8.46
N PHE A 155 -10.51 5.05 -8.61
CA PHE A 155 -9.83 5.86 -7.58
C PHE A 155 -9.73 7.31 -8.05
N SER A 156 -10.03 8.28 -7.18
CA SER A 156 -9.92 9.69 -7.52
C SER A 156 -9.58 10.59 -6.34
N ARG A 157 -8.89 11.69 -6.62
CA ARG A 157 -8.77 12.82 -5.70
C ARG A 157 -10.00 13.72 -5.73
N SER A 158 -10.78 13.67 -6.82
CA SER A 158 -12.06 14.36 -6.93
C SER A 158 -13.09 13.79 -5.96
N MET A 159 -14.11 14.59 -5.65
CA MET A 159 -15.18 14.19 -4.75
C MET A 159 -16.08 13.14 -5.43
N ILE A 160 -15.80 11.86 -5.18
CA ILE A 160 -16.62 10.71 -5.59
C ILE A 160 -17.10 9.88 -4.37
N PRO A 161 -18.31 9.28 -4.42
CA PRO A 161 -19.34 9.54 -5.42
C PRO A 161 -19.98 10.93 -5.22
N PHE A 162 -20.42 11.52 -6.34
CA PHE A 162 -21.21 12.74 -6.31
C PHE A 162 -22.62 12.45 -5.78
N LEU A 163 -23.04 13.17 -4.74
CA LEU A 163 -24.37 13.00 -4.13
C LEU A 163 -25.33 14.00 -4.76
N ARG A 164 -26.12 13.55 -5.74
CA ARG A 164 -27.04 14.40 -6.53
C ARG A 164 -28.01 15.21 -5.66
N THR A 165 -28.54 14.61 -4.59
CA THR A 165 -29.52 15.23 -3.70
C THR A 165 -28.90 15.82 -2.43
N GLY A 166 -27.56 15.85 -2.33
CA GLY A 166 -26.86 16.16 -1.08
C GLY A 166 -26.96 15.05 -0.03
N GLY A 167 -26.35 15.28 1.14
CA GLY A 167 -26.35 14.36 2.28
C GLY A 167 -24.95 13.92 2.74
N ALA A 168 -24.87 13.37 3.96
CA ALA A 168 -23.61 12.92 4.57
C ALA A 168 -23.44 11.39 4.59
N ARG A 169 -24.50 10.64 4.30
CA ARG A 169 -24.51 9.18 4.40
C ARG A 169 -24.75 8.55 3.04
N LEU A 170 -23.78 7.78 2.58
CA LEU A 170 -24.10 6.54 1.87
C LEU A 170 -24.63 5.60 2.96
N SER A 171 -25.95 5.38 3.02
CA SER A 171 -26.49 4.42 3.98
C SER A 171 -25.98 3.03 3.63
N ALA A 172 -25.26 2.41 4.56
CA ALA A 172 -24.89 1.01 4.52
C ALA A 172 -26.13 0.12 4.81
N SER A 173 -27.19 0.29 4.03
CA SER A 173 -28.48 -0.40 4.24
C SER A 173 -28.55 -1.78 3.56
N SER A 174 -27.44 -2.29 3.04
CA SER A 174 -27.33 -3.68 2.61
C SER A 174 -26.26 -4.39 3.45
N PRO A 175 -26.52 -5.62 3.91
CA PRO A 175 -25.63 -6.34 4.82
C PRO A 175 -24.40 -6.87 4.05
N CYS A 176 -23.49 -5.98 3.65
CA CYS A 176 -22.18 -6.37 3.16
C CYS A 176 -21.15 -5.29 3.52
N ARG A 177 -20.37 -5.60 4.55
CA ARG A 177 -19.08 -5.04 5.00
C ARG A 177 -18.62 -3.68 4.39
N LYS A 178 -19.36 -2.62 4.75
CA LYS A 178 -19.06 -1.18 4.96
C LYS A 178 -17.76 -0.55 4.40
N GLY A 179 -17.92 0.36 3.42
CA GLY A 179 -17.71 1.83 3.54
C GLY A 179 -16.51 2.50 2.83
N VAL A 180 -16.77 3.58 2.07
CA VAL A 180 -15.82 4.42 1.26
C VAL A 180 -14.41 4.48 1.82
N TRP A 181 -13.45 4.13 0.98
CA TRP A 181 -12.23 3.53 1.44
C TRP A 181 -10.96 4.31 0.99
N SER A 182 -9.92 4.50 1.83
CA SER A 182 -8.55 4.98 1.46
C SER A 182 -7.46 3.89 1.29
N SER A 183 -6.81 3.79 0.12
CA SER A 183 -5.96 2.65 -0.32
C SER A 183 -4.64 2.38 0.43
N ALA A 184 -4.38 1.11 0.74
CA ALA A 184 -3.05 0.49 0.89
C ALA A 184 -2.94 -0.65 -0.15
N SER A 185 -1.98 -0.60 -1.07
CA SER A 185 -1.90 -1.50 -2.24
C SER A 185 -1.06 -2.76 -1.98
N VAL A 186 -1.44 -3.91 -2.54
CA VAL A 186 -0.64 -5.14 -2.58
C VAL A 186 -0.58 -5.64 -4.02
N TRP A 187 0.61 -6.06 -4.44
CA TRP A 187 0.97 -6.45 -5.79
C TRP A 187 1.41 -7.93 -5.78
N SER A 188 0.69 -8.88 -6.38
CA SER A 188 1.38 -10.12 -6.76
C SER A 188 2.31 -9.82 -7.93
N SER A 189 3.52 -10.39 -7.90
CA SER A 189 4.55 -10.44 -8.96
C SER A 189 4.20 -9.80 -10.32
N CYS A 190 5.03 -8.86 -10.80
CA CYS A 190 4.96 -8.39 -12.19
C CYS A 190 5.36 -9.52 -13.16
N GLY A 191 4.54 -9.75 -14.18
CA GLY A 191 4.74 -10.69 -15.28
C GLY A 191 3.54 -11.65 -15.38
N LEU A 192 2.62 -11.52 -16.33
CA LEU A 192 2.86 -11.37 -17.77
C LEU A 192 2.08 -10.20 -18.38
N TRP A 193 2.81 -9.37 -19.12
CA TRP A 193 2.29 -8.93 -20.41
C TRP A 193 2.07 -10.18 -21.26
N ARG A 194 0.82 -10.56 -21.53
CA ARG A 194 0.55 -11.32 -22.74
C ARG A 194 0.69 -10.34 -23.90
N THR A 195 1.81 -10.43 -24.59
CA THR A 195 1.93 -10.08 -25.99
C THR A 195 0.92 -10.93 -26.78
N GLU A 196 -0.25 -10.37 -27.04
CA GLU A 196 -1.08 -10.68 -28.21
C GLU A 196 -1.93 -9.45 -28.55
N CYS A 197 -1.23 -8.39 -28.96
CA CYS A 197 -1.73 -7.49 -30.00
C CYS A 197 -0.60 -7.34 -31.01
N ALA A 198 -0.22 -8.47 -31.60
CA ALA A 198 0.33 -8.47 -32.94
C ALA A 198 -0.79 -8.00 -33.87
N LEU A 199 -0.51 -6.93 -34.61
CA LEU A 199 -1.04 -6.66 -35.95
C LEU A 199 -2.32 -7.41 -36.32
N LYS A 200 -3.47 -6.75 -36.16
CA LYS A 200 -4.55 -6.62 -37.15
C LYS A 200 -5.57 -5.60 -36.70
#